data_AF-A0A0B8WXS1-F1
#
_entry.id   AF-A0A0B8WXS1-F1
#
_cell.length_a   1.000
_cell.length_b   1.000
_cell.length_c   1.000
_cell.angle_alpha   90.00
_cell.angle_beta   90.00
_cell.angle_gamma   90.00
#
_symmetry.space_group_name_H-M   'P 1'
#
loop_
_entity.id
_entity.type
_entity.pdbx_description
1 polymer ?
#
loop_
_entity_poly.entity_id
_entity_poly.type
_entity_poly.pdbx_seq_one_letter_code
_entity_poly.pdbx_strand_id
1 'polypeptide(L)'
;MRGFSKCLLAALFFLAVPTVAANELELLFYRAPSPLNWTSPGNLVRSTFKNLNAKVAGKTYPHGISHVNVRLQCADKPSVYRGMTSKKSNVSYLWDFLVEGKSLDTLLINVKGRFYTKEEILDWLPRLKARGYVRSFKILLNESQCARAERYLKMYESLELQNLYGGLRSLPLQGEGAGCSAFAVSFLQILDLFPPEIDEYWQRRLYIPLELLSNSERRARIGSIGFLRGKDRAWAKPSEKHIVVDFWDPERMFQWHAAMVANQSQLPAYMRVEKDSGSPYAKLIWDARGYPTPESYFFQYRRAVLDKTVSYHLKNRERLLTQEEVLDHSSRECRNFSVCR
;
A
#
# COMPACT_ATOMS: atom_id res chain seq x y z
N MET A 1 53.86 -63.97 -5.43
CA MET A 1 53.69 -62.50 -5.44
C MET A 1 52.67 -62.13 -6.51
N ARG A 2 51.46 -61.71 -6.13
CA ARG A 2 50.49 -60.92 -6.94
C ARG A 2 49.24 -60.70 -6.07
N GLY A 3 49.29 -59.66 -5.24
CA GLY A 3 48.14 -59.16 -4.49
C GLY A 3 47.42 -58.12 -5.34
N PHE A 4 46.19 -58.44 -5.76
CA PHE A 4 45.35 -57.50 -6.51
C PHE A 4 44.50 -56.66 -5.55
N SER A 5 44.63 -55.37 -5.78
CA SER A 5 43.99 -54.24 -5.12
C SER A 5 42.46 -54.32 -5.10
N LYS A 6 41.84 -53.94 -3.98
CA LYS A 6 40.44 -53.52 -3.90
C LYS A 6 40.36 -52.17 -3.19
N CYS A 7 40.62 -51.10 -3.93
CA CYS A 7 40.17 -49.76 -3.56
C CYS A 7 38.66 -49.68 -3.74
N LEU A 8 37.93 -49.63 -2.63
CA LEU A 8 36.51 -49.34 -2.61
C LEU A 8 36.34 -47.82 -2.79
N LEU A 9 35.97 -47.37 -4.00
CA LEU A 9 35.52 -46.00 -4.22
C LEU A 9 34.10 -45.86 -3.64
N ALA A 10 33.98 -45.22 -2.48
CA ALA A 10 32.70 -44.74 -1.98
C ALA A 10 32.31 -43.49 -2.79
N ALA A 11 31.47 -43.66 -3.80
CA ALA A 11 30.86 -42.55 -4.52
C ALA A 11 29.81 -41.87 -3.62
N LEU A 12 30.21 -40.78 -2.97
CA LEU A 12 29.29 -39.85 -2.31
C LEU A 12 28.44 -39.17 -3.40
N PHE A 13 27.26 -39.72 -3.66
CA PHE A 13 26.19 -39.01 -4.37
C PHE A 13 25.72 -37.86 -3.49
N PHE A 14 26.27 -36.66 -3.71
CA PHE A 14 25.63 -35.42 -3.32
C PHE A 14 24.35 -35.29 -4.16
N LEU A 15 23.24 -35.82 -3.65
CA LEU A 15 21.91 -35.44 -4.11
C LEU A 15 21.77 -33.95 -3.84
N ALA A 16 22.01 -33.14 -4.86
CA ALA A 16 21.61 -31.75 -4.88
C ALA A 16 20.09 -31.74 -4.72
N VAL A 17 19.60 -31.52 -3.50
CA VAL A 17 18.18 -31.26 -3.27
C VAL A 17 17.88 -29.99 -4.06
N PRO A 18 17.06 -30.05 -5.12
CA PRO A 18 16.69 -28.83 -5.82
C PRO A 18 16.04 -27.92 -4.79
N THR A 19 16.67 -26.79 -4.52
CA THR A 19 16.05 -25.72 -3.75
C THR A 19 14.89 -25.23 -4.61
N VAL A 20 13.71 -25.83 -4.44
CA VAL A 20 12.48 -25.37 -5.09
C VAL A 20 12.33 -23.91 -4.70
N ALA A 21 12.53 -23.01 -5.65
CA ALA A 21 12.44 -21.59 -5.37
C ALA A 21 11.04 -21.27 -4.83
N ALA A 22 11.01 -20.70 -3.64
CA ALA A 22 9.76 -20.47 -2.93
C ALA A 22 8.95 -19.37 -3.63
N ASN A 23 7.67 -19.66 -3.89
CA ASN A 23 6.69 -18.67 -4.29
C ASN A 23 6.35 -17.80 -3.06
N GLU A 24 6.54 -16.50 -3.14
CA GLU A 24 6.31 -15.60 -2.02
C GLU A 24 5.82 -14.21 -2.45
N LEU A 25 4.89 -13.67 -1.66
CA LEU A 25 4.49 -12.27 -1.66
C LEU A 25 5.00 -11.64 -0.36
N GLU A 26 5.77 -10.57 -0.44
CA GLU A 26 6.27 -9.85 0.72
C GLU A 26 5.78 -8.41 0.69
N LEU A 27 5.05 -8.01 1.74
CA LEU A 27 4.68 -6.63 2.00
C LEU A 27 5.77 -5.98 2.86
N LEU A 28 6.28 -4.85 2.39
CA LEU A 28 7.32 -4.07 3.05
C LEU A 28 6.68 -2.82 3.64
N PHE A 29 6.51 -2.79 4.95
CA PHE A 29 5.91 -1.66 5.66
C PHE A 29 7.00 -0.66 6.05
N TYR A 30 6.92 0.55 5.52
CA TYR A 30 7.83 1.66 5.83
C TYR A 30 7.13 2.62 6.77
N ARG A 31 7.74 2.91 7.92
CA ARG A 31 7.25 3.96 8.83
C ARG A 31 7.79 5.33 8.47
N ALA A 32 7.05 6.38 8.79
CA ALA A 32 7.54 7.74 8.68
C ALA A 32 8.68 8.02 9.70
N PRO A 33 9.55 9.02 9.45
CA PRO A 33 10.62 9.44 10.36
C PRO A 33 10.08 9.82 11.75
N SER A 34 9.01 10.61 11.77
CA SER A 34 8.14 10.77 12.93
C SER A 34 6.74 10.28 12.56
N PRO A 35 6.04 9.51 13.42
CA PRO A 35 4.67 9.08 13.15
C PRO A 35 3.75 10.26 12.84
N LEU A 36 2.83 10.05 11.89
CA LEU A 36 1.80 11.05 11.57
C LEU A 36 0.81 11.20 12.73
N ASN A 37 0.43 12.44 13.02
CA ASN A 37 -0.48 12.75 14.11
C ASN A 37 -1.91 12.93 13.59
N TRP A 38 -2.69 11.86 13.64
CA TRP A 38 -4.07 11.83 13.17
C TRP A 38 -5.10 12.36 14.18
N THR A 39 -4.72 13.08 15.24
CA THR A 39 -5.70 13.57 16.24
C THR A 39 -6.53 14.76 15.75
N SER A 40 -5.99 15.56 14.82
CA SER A 40 -6.73 16.64 14.15
C SER A 40 -6.19 16.88 12.72
N PRO A 41 -6.97 17.50 11.83
CA PRO A 41 -6.53 18.04 10.55
C PRO A 41 -5.17 18.76 10.59
N GLY A 42 -5.01 19.73 11.49
CA GLY A 42 -3.80 20.53 11.59
C GLY A 42 -2.64 19.76 12.18
N ASN A 43 -2.88 18.86 13.13
CA ASN A 43 -1.85 17.95 13.64
C ASN A 43 -1.32 17.04 12.54
N LEU A 44 -2.20 16.53 11.66
CA LEU A 44 -1.81 15.74 10.51
C LEU A 44 -0.91 16.57 9.59
N VAL A 45 -1.37 17.75 9.18
CA VAL A 45 -0.59 18.68 8.34
C VAL A 45 0.78 18.97 8.97
N ARG A 46 0.83 19.41 10.23
CA ARG A 46 2.08 19.76 10.91
C ARG A 46 3.05 18.56 11.00
N SER A 47 2.54 17.37 11.30
CA SER A 47 3.35 16.15 11.37
C SER A 47 3.88 15.71 10.00
N THR A 48 3.06 15.80 8.94
CA THR A 48 3.49 15.57 7.55
C THR A 48 4.60 16.54 7.15
N PHE A 49 4.44 17.83 7.44
CA PHE A 49 5.42 18.86 7.14
C PHE A 49 6.75 18.64 7.85
N LYS A 50 6.72 18.21 9.12
CA LYS A 50 7.91 17.86 9.90
C LYS A 50 8.74 16.76 9.21
N ASN A 51 8.10 15.86 8.46
CA ASN A 51 8.77 14.76 7.78
C ASN A 51 9.31 15.11 6.37
N LEU A 52 8.91 16.24 5.76
CA LEU A 52 9.28 16.58 4.36
C LEU A 52 10.80 16.64 4.13
N ASN A 53 11.54 17.11 5.12
CA ASN A 53 13.00 17.28 5.06
C ASN A 53 13.76 16.31 5.97
N ALA A 54 13.07 15.28 6.47
CA ALA A 54 13.71 14.28 7.30
C ALA A 54 14.82 13.55 6.53
N LYS A 55 15.96 13.35 7.17
CA LYS A 55 17.10 12.63 6.58
C LYS A 55 17.29 11.29 7.26
N VAL A 56 17.51 10.26 6.47
CA VAL A 56 17.92 8.94 6.93
C VAL A 56 19.17 8.54 6.15
N ALA A 57 20.24 8.20 6.87
CA ALA A 57 21.55 7.90 6.31
C ALA A 57 22.12 9.01 5.42
N GLY A 58 21.97 10.28 5.85
CA GLY A 58 22.48 11.45 5.15
C GLY A 58 21.69 11.87 3.91
N LYS A 59 20.75 11.04 3.44
CA LYS A 59 19.88 11.32 2.29
C LYS A 59 18.47 11.72 2.75
N THR A 60 17.77 12.52 1.95
CA THR A 60 16.36 12.87 2.17
C THR A 60 15.48 11.61 2.10
N TYR A 61 14.69 11.38 3.14
CA TYR A 61 13.86 10.19 3.27
C TYR A 61 12.72 10.19 2.24
N PRO A 62 12.55 9.10 1.44
CA PRO A 62 11.59 9.09 0.35
C PRO A 62 10.14 8.88 0.80
N HIS A 63 9.90 8.43 2.04
CA HIS A 63 8.59 8.00 2.53
C HIS A 63 8.08 8.85 3.70
N GLY A 64 8.05 10.18 3.54
CA GLY A 64 7.70 11.13 4.62
C GLY A 64 6.33 10.92 5.30
N ILE A 65 5.45 10.11 4.72
CA ILE A 65 4.11 9.79 5.23
C ILE A 65 3.88 8.29 5.44
N SER A 66 4.95 7.52 5.66
CA SER A 66 4.94 6.05 5.65
C SER A 66 4.64 5.51 4.24
N HIS A 67 4.89 4.21 4.00
CA HIS A 67 4.70 3.61 2.69
C HIS A 67 4.54 2.09 2.75
N VAL A 68 4.00 1.50 1.67
CA VAL A 68 4.00 0.05 1.48
C VAL A 68 4.48 -0.29 0.08
N ASN A 69 5.49 -1.15 0.00
CA ASN A 69 5.89 -1.79 -1.25
C ASN A 69 5.53 -3.27 -1.20
N VAL A 70 5.38 -3.88 -2.38
CA VAL A 70 5.22 -5.31 -2.57
C VAL A 70 6.44 -5.87 -3.29
N ARG A 71 6.86 -7.07 -2.89
CA ARG A 71 7.79 -7.91 -3.62
C ARG A 71 7.09 -9.22 -3.94
N LEU A 72 7.04 -9.59 -5.21
CA LEU A 72 6.50 -10.85 -5.68
C LEU A 72 7.64 -11.69 -6.28
N GLN A 73 7.76 -12.93 -5.82
CA GLN A 73 8.72 -13.91 -6.32
C GLN A 73 7.95 -15.18 -6.67
N CYS A 74 7.96 -15.58 -7.94
CA CYS A 74 7.30 -16.80 -8.41
C CYS A 74 8.32 -17.73 -9.08
N ALA A 75 8.48 -18.93 -8.53
CA ALA A 75 9.47 -19.92 -8.92
C ALA A 75 10.87 -19.29 -9.07
N ASP A 76 11.61 -19.63 -10.12
CA ASP A 76 12.96 -19.11 -10.39
C ASP A 76 12.98 -17.76 -11.13
N LYS A 77 11.82 -17.10 -11.31
CA LYS A 77 11.76 -15.81 -12.03
C LYS A 77 12.41 -14.69 -11.20
N PRO A 78 12.92 -13.61 -11.81
CA PRO A 78 13.38 -12.46 -11.03
C PRO A 78 12.26 -11.86 -10.17
N SER A 79 12.54 -11.59 -8.89
CA SER A 79 11.60 -10.87 -8.01
C SER A 79 11.16 -9.55 -8.63
N VAL A 80 9.85 -9.32 -8.64
CA VAL A 80 9.22 -8.06 -9.04
C VAL A 80 8.97 -7.21 -7.80
N TYR A 81 9.47 -5.97 -7.83
CA TYR A 81 9.22 -4.98 -6.79
C TYR A 81 8.32 -3.88 -7.34
N ARG A 82 7.28 -3.53 -6.58
CA ARG A 82 6.31 -2.49 -6.96
C ARG A 82 5.83 -1.74 -5.71
N GLY A 83 5.41 -0.50 -5.92
CA GLY A 83 4.73 0.31 -4.92
C GLY A 83 4.16 1.53 -5.61
N MET A 84 2.90 1.85 -5.31
CA MET A 84 2.23 3.00 -5.92
C MET A 84 2.80 4.29 -5.34
N THR A 85 3.24 5.22 -6.19
CA THR A 85 3.70 6.55 -5.79
C THR A 85 3.22 7.60 -6.77
N SER A 86 3.31 8.86 -6.36
CA SER A 86 2.98 10.00 -7.20
C SER A 86 4.14 10.36 -8.12
N LYS A 87 3.84 10.79 -9.36
CA LYS A 87 4.82 11.48 -10.23
C LYS A 87 5.09 12.90 -9.76
N LYS A 88 4.24 13.45 -8.90
CA LYS A 88 4.36 14.80 -8.36
C LYS A 88 5.45 14.87 -7.30
N SER A 89 6.30 15.89 -7.38
CA SER A 89 7.34 16.12 -6.37
C SER A 89 6.73 16.64 -5.07
N ASN A 90 7.43 16.41 -3.95
CA ASN A 90 7.03 16.99 -2.65
C ASN A 90 6.90 18.52 -2.70
N VAL A 91 7.74 19.20 -3.48
CA VAL A 91 7.69 20.65 -3.70
C VAL A 91 6.39 21.05 -4.41
N SER A 92 5.94 20.26 -5.38
CA SER A 92 4.71 20.55 -6.10
C SER A 92 3.47 20.26 -5.24
N TYR A 93 3.49 19.24 -4.36
CA TYR A 93 2.44 19.08 -3.33
C TYR A 93 2.41 20.24 -2.34
N LEU A 94 3.57 20.70 -1.92
CA LEU A 94 3.71 21.84 -1.04
C LEU A 94 3.16 23.12 -1.69
N TRP A 95 3.42 23.30 -2.98
CA TRP A 95 2.91 24.42 -3.77
C TRP A 95 1.38 24.40 -3.91
N ASP A 96 0.80 23.26 -4.27
CA ASP A 96 -0.66 23.06 -4.29
C ASP A 96 -1.33 23.43 -2.96
N PHE A 97 -0.72 22.97 -1.87
CA PHE A 97 -1.27 23.18 -0.54
C PHE A 97 -1.09 24.64 -0.08
N LEU A 98 0.10 25.23 -0.26
CA LEU A 98 0.41 26.58 0.21
C LEU A 98 -0.13 27.71 -0.68
N VAL A 99 -0.16 27.50 -1.99
CA VAL A 99 -0.40 28.58 -2.98
C VAL A 99 -1.70 28.39 -3.72
N GLU A 100 -1.98 27.19 -4.23
CA GLU A 100 -3.25 26.94 -4.96
C GLU A 100 -4.47 26.84 -4.02
N GLY A 101 -4.22 26.83 -2.70
CA GLY A 101 -5.26 26.78 -1.69
C GLY A 101 -5.98 25.43 -1.62
N LYS A 102 -5.39 24.37 -2.19
CA LYS A 102 -5.88 23.01 -2.00
C LYS A 102 -5.71 22.66 -0.52
N SER A 103 -6.77 22.14 0.08
CA SER A 103 -6.86 21.85 1.50
C SER A 103 -6.75 20.34 1.71
N LEU A 104 -7.57 19.77 2.59
CA LEU A 104 -7.62 18.33 2.79
C LEU A 104 -8.27 17.55 1.64
N ASP A 105 -8.83 18.23 0.62
CA ASP A 105 -9.32 17.59 -0.60
C ASP A 105 -8.21 16.84 -1.36
N THR A 106 -6.95 17.23 -1.19
CA THR A 106 -5.78 16.50 -1.70
C THR A 106 -5.69 15.05 -1.21
N LEU A 107 -6.32 14.72 -0.08
CA LEU A 107 -6.43 13.34 0.43
C LEU A 107 -7.42 12.50 -0.38
N LEU A 108 -8.32 13.12 -1.15
CA LEU A 108 -9.45 12.45 -1.81
C LEU A 108 -9.30 12.35 -3.32
N ILE A 109 -8.47 13.21 -3.92
CA ILE A 109 -8.29 13.28 -5.37
C ILE A 109 -7.23 12.29 -5.84
N ASN A 110 -7.45 11.75 -7.03
CA ASN A 110 -6.43 11.00 -7.75
C ASN A 110 -5.40 11.98 -8.33
N VAL A 111 -4.16 11.55 -8.43
CA VAL A 111 -3.09 12.28 -9.12
C VAL A 111 -2.36 11.37 -10.11
N LYS A 112 -1.50 11.96 -10.95
CA LYS A 112 -0.61 11.17 -11.81
C LYS A 112 0.28 10.26 -10.97
N GLY A 113 0.06 8.96 -11.12
CA GLY A 113 0.81 7.91 -10.45
C GLY A 113 1.95 7.33 -11.28
N ARG A 114 2.76 6.50 -10.63
CA ARG A 114 3.65 5.51 -11.22
C ARG A 114 3.93 4.42 -10.20
N PHE A 115 4.61 3.37 -10.63
CA PHE A 115 5.32 2.50 -9.71
C PHE A 115 6.69 3.05 -9.34
N TYR A 116 7.12 2.79 -8.12
CA TYR A 116 8.55 2.71 -7.82
C TYR A 116 9.20 1.60 -8.65
N THR A 117 10.40 1.87 -9.18
CA THR A 117 11.20 0.83 -9.84
C THR A 117 11.86 -0.07 -8.80
N LYS A 118 12.36 -1.22 -9.26
CA LYS A 118 13.12 -2.14 -8.41
C LYS A 118 14.38 -1.47 -7.86
N GLU A 119 15.06 -0.68 -8.67
CA GLU A 119 16.29 0.02 -8.33
C GLU A 119 16.04 1.08 -7.26
N GLU A 120 14.95 1.85 -7.38
CA GLU A 120 14.55 2.84 -6.37
C GLU A 120 14.27 2.18 -5.01
N ILE A 121 13.56 1.05 -5.02
CA ILE A 121 13.24 0.31 -3.79
C ILE A 121 14.51 -0.27 -3.18
N LEU A 122 15.36 -0.90 -3.99
CA LEU A 122 16.58 -1.55 -3.51
C LEU A 122 17.69 -0.57 -3.09
N ASP A 123 17.74 0.66 -3.62
CA ASP A 123 18.68 1.69 -3.14
C ASP A 123 18.44 2.03 -1.66
N TRP A 124 17.16 2.06 -1.26
CA TRP A 124 16.75 2.46 0.09
C TRP A 124 16.58 1.28 1.04
N LEU A 125 16.04 0.16 0.56
CA LEU A 125 15.58 -0.94 1.41
C LEU A 125 16.64 -1.42 2.42
N PRO A 126 17.91 -1.71 2.05
CA PRO A 126 18.92 -2.17 3.02
C PRO A 126 19.18 -1.15 4.13
N ARG A 127 19.29 0.14 3.76
CA ARG A 127 19.57 1.24 4.71
C ARG A 127 18.42 1.45 5.68
N LEU A 128 17.19 1.37 5.16
CA LEU A 128 15.99 1.57 5.96
C LEU A 128 15.70 0.36 6.85
N LYS A 129 15.92 -0.86 6.36
CA LYS A 129 15.90 -2.09 7.17
C LYS A 129 16.88 -2.00 8.32
N ALA A 130 18.16 -1.72 8.04
CA ALA A 130 19.20 -1.65 9.08
C ALA A 130 18.91 -0.65 10.19
N ARG A 131 18.14 0.40 9.89
CA ARG A 131 17.74 1.45 10.84
C ARG A 131 16.37 1.24 11.48
N GLY A 132 15.71 0.12 11.23
CA GLY A 132 14.40 -0.18 11.82
C GLY A 132 13.27 0.71 11.27
N TYR A 133 13.38 1.15 10.02
CA TYR A 133 12.31 1.85 9.30
C TYR A 133 11.41 0.93 8.48
N VAL A 134 11.81 -0.34 8.31
CA VAL A 134 11.08 -1.32 7.50
C VAL A 134 10.75 -2.55 8.33
N ARG A 135 9.52 -3.03 8.21
CA ARG A 135 9.09 -4.35 8.69
C ARG A 135 8.61 -5.18 7.50
N SER A 136 8.91 -6.47 7.51
CA SER A 136 8.63 -7.39 6.42
C SER A 136 7.53 -8.38 6.82
N PHE A 137 6.44 -8.40 6.08
CA PHE A 137 5.42 -9.44 6.18
C PHE A 137 5.46 -10.32 4.93
N LYS A 138 5.98 -11.54 5.07
CA LYS A 138 6.13 -12.50 3.97
C LYS A 138 4.99 -13.52 4.01
N ILE A 139 4.44 -13.82 2.85
CA ILE A 139 3.39 -14.80 2.66
C ILE A 139 3.94 -15.84 1.69
N LEU A 140 4.00 -17.09 2.14
CA LEU A 140 4.38 -18.23 1.29
C LEU A 140 3.16 -18.65 0.49
N LEU A 141 3.33 -18.73 -0.83
CA LEU A 141 2.28 -19.01 -1.78
C LEU A 141 2.47 -20.39 -2.40
N ASN A 142 1.39 -21.03 -2.83
CA ASN A 142 1.46 -22.12 -3.79
C ASN A 142 1.61 -21.55 -5.22
N GLU A 143 1.80 -22.43 -6.20
CA GLU A 143 2.03 -22.02 -7.60
C GLU A 143 0.85 -21.25 -8.20
N SER A 144 -0.39 -21.72 -7.96
CA SER A 144 -1.58 -21.11 -8.54
C SER A 144 -1.88 -19.74 -7.91
N GLN A 145 -1.63 -19.56 -6.61
CA GLN A 145 -1.67 -18.26 -5.93
C GLN A 145 -0.64 -17.29 -6.53
N CYS A 146 0.60 -17.73 -6.73
CA CYS A 146 1.64 -16.87 -7.30
C CYS A 146 1.31 -16.44 -8.74
N ALA A 147 0.89 -17.40 -9.57
CA ALA A 147 0.44 -17.13 -10.94
C ALA A 147 -0.76 -16.16 -10.96
N ARG A 148 -1.67 -16.26 -9.99
CA ARG A 148 -2.80 -15.34 -9.82
C ARG A 148 -2.35 -13.92 -9.50
N ALA A 149 -1.39 -13.76 -8.57
CA ALA A 149 -0.79 -12.46 -8.25
C ALA A 149 -0.04 -11.85 -9.46
N GLU A 150 0.70 -12.65 -10.23
CA GLU A 150 1.36 -12.19 -11.47
C GLU A 150 0.33 -11.71 -12.50
N ARG A 151 -0.76 -12.46 -12.71
CA ARG A 151 -1.85 -12.07 -13.63
C ARG A 151 -2.50 -10.76 -13.19
N TYR A 152 -2.75 -10.60 -11.89
CA TYR A 152 -3.31 -9.37 -11.36
C TYR A 152 -2.40 -8.17 -11.64
N LEU A 153 -1.10 -8.26 -11.35
CA LEU A 153 -0.15 -7.18 -11.61
C LEU A 153 -0.08 -6.81 -13.10
N LYS A 154 0.00 -7.81 -13.99
CA LYS A 154 0.00 -7.59 -15.45
C LYS A 154 -1.27 -6.88 -15.90
N MET A 155 -2.42 -7.27 -15.37
CA MET A 155 -3.68 -6.66 -15.74
C MET A 155 -3.79 -5.23 -15.19
N TYR A 156 -3.34 -4.98 -13.97
CA TYR A 156 -3.22 -3.64 -13.38
C TYR A 156 -2.38 -2.71 -14.26
N GLU A 157 -1.23 -3.21 -14.75
CA GLU A 157 -0.35 -2.50 -15.70
C GLU A 157 -1.03 -2.25 -17.06
N SER A 158 -1.72 -3.25 -17.61
CA SER A 158 -2.42 -3.16 -18.90
C SER A 158 -3.59 -2.17 -18.89
N LEU A 159 -4.20 -1.96 -17.72
CA LEU A 159 -5.27 -0.99 -17.51
C LEU A 159 -4.73 0.41 -17.19
N GLU A 160 -3.41 0.59 -17.20
CA GLU A 160 -2.77 1.86 -16.84
C GLU A 160 -3.11 2.36 -15.42
N LEU A 161 -3.54 1.48 -14.51
CA LEU A 161 -3.89 1.85 -13.13
C LEU A 161 -2.69 2.36 -12.32
N GLN A 162 -1.47 2.01 -12.73
CA GLN A 162 -0.23 2.57 -12.20
C GLN A 162 -0.11 4.08 -12.46
N ASN A 163 -0.80 4.62 -13.47
CA ASN A 163 -0.84 6.05 -13.74
C ASN A 163 -1.86 6.80 -12.86
N LEU A 164 -2.56 6.10 -11.97
CA LEU A 164 -3.55 6.63 -11.02
C LEU A 164 -3.09 6.41 -9.58
N TYR A 165 -2.34 7.36 -9.02
CA TYR A 165 -2.09 7.36 -7.58
C TYR A 165 -3.35 7.88 -6.89
N GLY A 166 -4.09 6.95 -6.31
CA GLY A 166 -5.42 7.18 -5.77
C GLY A 166 -5.39 7.99 -4.47
N GLY A 167 -6.45 8.76 -4.22
CA GLY A 167 -6.73 9.30 -2.90
C GLY A 167 -7.00 8.19 -1.88
N LEU A 168 -7.14 8.56 -0.61
CA LEU A 168 -7.35 7.61 0.50
C LEU A 168 -8.56 6.69 0.32
N ARG A 169 -9.56 7.13 -0.45
CA ARG A 169 -10.79 6.37 -0.73
C ARG A 169 -10.72 5.47 -1.95
N SER A 170 -9.64 5.51 -2.74
CA SER A 170 -9.57 4.81 -4.02
C SER A 170 -9.50 3.30 -3.83
N LEU A 171 -10.36 2.57 -4.55
CA LEU A 171 -10.44 1.12 -4.49
C LEU A 171 -9.79 0.48 -5.74
N PRO A 172 -8.64 -0.21 -5.62
CA PRO A 172 -7.93 -0.78 -6.77
C PRO A 172 -8.76 -1.79 -7.55
N LEU A 173 -9.50 -2.67 -6.85
CA LEU A 173 -10.32 -3.71 -7.47
C LEU A 173 -11.61 -3.17 -8.13
N GLN A 174 -11.83 -1.85 -8.05
CA GLN A 174 -12.89 -1.13 -8.78
C GLN A 174 -12.32 -0.28 -9.94
N GLY A 175 -11.01 -0.30 -10.17
CA GLY A 175 -10.38 0.45 -11.26
C GLY A 175 -10.16 1.93 -10.97
N GLU A 176 -10.19 2.35 -9.71
CA GLU A 176 -10.06 3.76 -9.32
C GLU A 176 -8.60 4.23 -9.17
N GLY A 177 -7.65 3.32 -9.38
CA GLY A 177 -6.25 3.48 -8.94
C GLY A 177 -6.06 3.09 -7.49
N ALA A 178 -4.92 3.43 -6.90
CA ALA A 178 -4.65 3.15 -5.49
C ALA A 178 -3.54 4.02 -4.89
N GLY A 179 -3.65 4.28 -3.60
CA GLY A 179 -2.51 4.63 -2.75
C GLY A 179 -1.62 3.40 -2.47
N CYS A 180 -0.48 3.60 -1.82
CA CYS A 180 0.51 2.55 -1.59
C CYS A 180 -0.02 1.34 -0.79
N SER A 181 -0.72 1.58 0.32
CA SER A 181 -1.31 0.53 1.17
C SER A 181 -2.47 -0.19 0.49
N ALA A 182 -3.39 0.55 -0.15
CA ALA A 182 -4.50 -0.03 -0.90
C ALA A 182 -4.02 -0.96 -2.02
N PHE A 183 -2.97 -0.55 -2.74
CA PHE A 183 -2.33 -1.40 -3.74
C PHE A 183 -1.76 -2.69 -3.12
N ALA A 184 -1.06 -2.60 -1.99
CA ALA A 184 -0.54 -3.78 -1.30
C ALA A 184 -1.65 -4.72 -0.80
N VAL A 185 -2.70 -4.16 -0.18
CA VAL A 185 -3.86 -4.91 0.30
C VAL A 185 -4.60 -5.61 -0.83
N SER A 186 -4.66 -5.02 -2.02
CA SER A 186 -5.33 -5.65 -3.16
C SER A 186 -4.74 -7.02 -3.55
N PHE A 187 -3.44 -7.26 -3.30
CA PHE A 187 -2.86 -8.59 -3.48
C PHE A 187 -3.38 -9.60 -2.46
N LEU A 188 -3.65 -9.17 -1.22
CA LEU A 188 -4.24 -10.04 -0.22
C LEU A 188 -5.69 -10.35 -0.56
N GLN A 189 -6.45 -9.34 -1.00
CA GLN A 189 -7.85 -9.48 -1.38
C GLN A 189 -8.04 -10.42 -2.57
N ILE A 190 -7.24 -10.27 -3.64
CA ILE A 190 -7.36 -11.17 -4.79
C ILE A 190 -6.95 -12.61 -4.47
N LEU A 191 -6.17 -12.84 -3.43
CA LEU A 191 -5.78 -14.17 -2.96
C LEU A 191 -6.72 -14.73 -1.88
N ASP A 192 -7.72 -13.97 -1.44
CA ASP A 192 -8.58 -14.29 -0.28
C ASP A 192 -7.77 -14.55 1.01
N LEU A 193 -6.66 -13.80 1.16
CA LEU A 193 -5.74 -13.83 2.30
C LEU A 193 -5.83 -12.53 3.10
N PHE A 194 -7.04 -12.01 3.27
CA PHE A 194 -7.27 -10.75 3.96
C PHE A 194 -8.39 -10.88 5.00
N PRO A 195 -8.13 -11.58 6.11
CA PRO A 195 -9.14 -11.86 7.11
C PRO A 195 -9.57 -10.56 7.83
N PRO A 196 -10.81 -10.51 8.37
CA PRO A 196 -11.38 -9.30 8.96
C PRO A 196 -10.53 -8.66 10.05
N GLU A 197 -9.80 -9.46 10.83
CA GLU A 197 -8.96 -8.98 11.93
C GLU A 197 -7.78 -8.16 11.42
N ILE A 198 -7.19 -8.55 10.29
CA ILE A 198 -6.14 -7.76 9.65
C ILE A 198 -6.73 -6.48 9.08
N ASP A 199 -7.91 -6.57 8.44
CA ASP A 199 -8.58 -5.41 7.86
C ASP A 199 -8.91 -4.34 8.93
N GLU A 200 -9.55 -4.75 10.03
CA GLU A 200 -9.92 -3.84 11.12
C GLU A 200 -8.71 -3.14 11.74
N TYR A 201 -7.60 -3.87 11.94
CA TYR A 201 -6.41 -3.28 12.54
C TYR A 201 -5.72 -2.30 11.58
N TRP A 202 -5.61 -2.67 10.30
CA TRP A 202 -4.88 -1.89 9.30
C TRP A 202 -5.64 -0.65 8.86
N GLN A 203 -6.97 -0.67 8.92
CA GLN A 203 -7.79 0.47 8.52
C GLN A 203 -7.74 1.62 9.52
N ARG A 204 -7.93 2.83 9.03
CA ARG A 204 -8.24 4.03 9.81
C ARG A 204 -9.53 4.63 9.25
N ARG A 205 -10.43 5.02 10.15
CA ARG A 205 -11.63 5.79 9.86
C ARG A 205 -11.43 7.25 10.23
N LEU A 206 -11.74 8.16 9.30
CA LEU A 206 -11.76 9.61 9.53
C LEU A 206 -13.12 10.20 9.20
N TYR A 207 -13.58 11.09 10.07
CA TYR A 207 -14.76 11.92 9.87
C TYR A 207 -14.29 13.31 9.41
N ILE A 208 -14.11 13.50 8.11
CA ILE A 208 -13.55 14.74 7.56
C ILE A 208 -14.66 15.79 7.49
N PRO A 209 -14.57 16.91 8.24
CA PRO A 209 -15.59 17.96 8.20
C PRO A 209 -15.71 18.54 6.78
N LEU A 210 -16.94 18.68 6.28
CA LEU A 210 -17.17 19.19 4.92
C LEU A 210 -16.59 20.59 4.71
N GLU A 211 -16.54 21.41 5.75
CA GLU A 211 -15.95 22.76 5.70
C GLU A 211 -14.44 22.77 5.41
N LEU A 212 -13.73 21.65 5.57
CA LEU A 212 -12.30 21.54 5.29
C LEU A 212 -12.01 21.03 3.87
N LEU A 213 -13.05 20.73 3.09
CA LEU A 213 -12.93 20.24 1.73
C LEU A 213 -13.29 21.36 0.75
N SER A 214 -12.40 21.57 -0.21
CA SER A 214 -12.71 22.32 -1.43
C SER A 214 -13.40 21.39 -2.43
N ASN A 215 -14.29 21.94 -3.23
CA ASN A 215 -14.90 21.28 -4.39
C ASN A 215 -14.88 22.25 -5.58
N SER A 216 -15.42 21.83 -6.74
CA SER A 216 -15.48 22.65 -7.95
C SER A 216 -16.22 23.98 -7.79
N GLU A 217 -17.07 24.11 -6.79
CA GLU A 217 -17.99 25.25 -6.59
C GLU A 217 -17.63 26.09 -5.36
N ARG A 218 -16.90 25.53 -4.39
CA ARG A 218 -16.65 26.12 -3.08
C ARG A 218 -15.24 25.83 -2.58
N ARG A 219 -14.58 26.87 -2.06
CA ARG A 219 -13.29 26.74 -1.35
C ARG A 219 -13.48 26.23 0.08
N ALA A 220 -12.48 25.52 0.60
CA ALA A 220 -12.42 25.17 2.02
C ALA A 220 -12.39 26.41 2.92
N ARG A 221 -13.00 26.30 4.12
CA ARG A 221 -13.01 27.34 5.16
C ARG A 221 -11.59 27.64 5.66
N ILE A 222 -10.75 26.62 5.74
CA ILE A 222 -9.38 26.70 6.23
C ILE A 222 -8.43 26.29 5.12
N GLY A 223 -7.54 27.21 4.74
CA GLY A 223 -6.38 26.93 3.91
C GLY A 223 -5.18 26.44 4.74
N SER A 224 -4.12 26.06 4.04
CA SER A 224 -2.87 25.51 4.60
C SER A 224 -2.24 26.30 5.75
N ILE A 225 -2.12 27.61 5.63
CA ILE A 225 -1.58 28.49 6.69
C ILE A 225 -2.45 28.43 7.95
N GLY A 226 -3.76 28.26 7.79
CA GLY A 226 -4.69 28.09 8.91
C GLY A 226 -4.41 26.82 9.71
N PHE A 227 -4.10 25.71 9.03
CA PHE A 227 -3.67 24.48 9.69
C PHE A 227 -2.33 24.65 10.41
N LEU A 228 -1.34 25.30 9.79
CA LEU A 228 -0.05 25.53 10.46
C LEU A 228 -0.18 26.41 11.71
N ARG A 229 -1.14 27.35 11.71
CA ARG A 229 -1.45 28.24 12.85
C ARG A 229 -2.43 27.63 13.87
N GLY A 230 -2.86 26.39 13.69
CA GLY A 230 -3.79 25.74 14.63
C GLY A 230 -5.20 26.31 14.64
N LYS A 231 -5.66 26.90 13.53
CA LYS A 231 -7.05 27.39 13.39
C LYS A 231 -8.07 26.27 13.13
N ASP A 232 -7.59 25.03 13.03
CA ASP A 232 -8.41 23.84 12.88
C ASP A 232 -9.05 23.41 14.21
N ARG A 233 -10.04 22.53 14.09
CA ARG A 233 -10.67 21.82 15.21
C ARG A 233 -10.38 20.33 15.08
N ALA A 234 -10.76 19.54 16.09
CA ALA A 234 -10.75 18.08 15.98
C ALA A 234 -11.55 17.60 14.77
N TRP A 235 -11.31 16.36 14.34
CA TRP A 235 -12.15 15.71 13.32
C TRP A 235 -13.63 15.79 13.69
N ALA A 236 -14.49 15.68 12.68
CA ALA A 236 -15.91 15.80 12.92
C ALA A 236 -16.42 14.65 13.82
N LYS A 237 -17.45 14.93 14.61
CA LYS A 237 -18.21 13.86 15.28
C LYS A 237 -19.20 13.24 14.28
N PRO A 238 -19.69 12.01 14.50
CA PRO A 238 -20.73 11.40 13.66
C PRO A 238 -22.00 12.25 13.49
N SER A 239 -22.31 13.13 14.46
CA SER A 239 -23.47 14.03 14.42
C SER A 239 -23.25 15.32 13.62
N GLU A 240 -22.02 15.64 13.23
CA GLU A 240 -21.69 16.87 12.50
C GLU A 240 -21.67 16.62 10.98
N LYS A 241 -21.67 17.67 10.16
CA LYS A 241 -21.55 17.51 8.70
C LYS A 241 -20.14 17.06 8.30
N HIS A 242 -20.01 15.85 7.78
CA HIS A 242 -18.73 15.22 7.42
C HIS A 242 -18.86 14.24 6.24
N ILE A 243 -17.72 13.81 5.73
CA ILE A 243 -17.60 12.55 4.97
C ILE A 243 -16.84 11.53 5.82
N VAL A 244 -17.15 10.25 5.63
CA VAL A 244 -16.37 9.15 6.21
C VAL A 244 -15.34 8.66 5.21
N VAL A 245 -14.08 8.57 5.64
CA VAL A 245 -13.00 7.99 4.84
C VAL A 245 -12.40 6.84 5.63
N ASP A 246 -12.58 5.64 5.08
CA ASP A 246 -11.93 4.42 5.53
C ASP A 246 -10.77 4.12 4.57
N PHE A 247 -9.59 3.87 5.12
CA PHE A 247 -8.40 3.58 4.33
C PHE A 247 -7.39 2.76 5.11
N TRP A 248 -6.56 1.98 4.42
CA TRP A 248 -5.46 1.24 5.07
C TRP A 248 -4.30 2.17 5.38
N ASP A 249 -3.90 2.25 6.65
CA ASP A 249 -2.85 3.13 7.14
C ASP A 249 -1.52 2.37 7.25
N PRO A 250 -0.48 2.71 6.44
CA PRO A 250 0.82 2.05 6.51
C PRO A 250 1.47 2.08 7.90
N GLU A 251 1.20 3.11 8.71
CA GLU A 251 1.72 3.18 10.08
C GLU A 251 1.03 2.15 10.99
N ARG A 252 -0.29 1.93 10.82
CA ARG A 252 -1.00 0.86 11.53
C ARG A 252 -0.52 -0.52 11.08
N MET A 253 -0.23 -0.73 9.79
CA MET A 253 0.36 -1.97 9.29
C MET A 253 1.74 -2.25 9.91
N PHE A 254 2.57 -1.20 10.03
CA PHE A 254 3.88 -1.28 10.69
C PHE A 254 3.74 -1.63 12.18
N GLN A 255 2.80 -1.00 12.89
CA GLN A 255 2.52 -1.26 14.30
C GLN A 255 1.91 -2.64 14.55
N TRP A 256 1.01 -3.08 13.67
CA TRP A 256 0.42 -4.42 13.68
C TRP A 256 1.52 -5.48 13.67
N HIS A 257 2.45 -5.37 12.73
CA HIS A 257 3.59 -6.28 12.67
C HIS A 257 4.38 -6.27 13.98
N ALA A 258 4.60 -5.10 14.59
CA ALA A 258 5.31 -5.02 15.86
C ALA A 258 4.58 -5.78 16.98
N ALA A 259 3.25 -5.63 17.07
CA ALA A 259 2.41 -6.34 18.02
C ALA A 259 2.43 -7.87 17.79
N MET A 260 2.33 -8.31 16.53
CA MET A 260 2.38 -9.74 16.19
C MET A 260 3.71 -10.40 16.58
N VAL A 261 4.84 -9.69 16.36
CA VAL A 261 6.17 -10.20 16.76
C VAL A 261 6.34 -10.18 18.28
N ALA A 262 5.82 -9.17 18.98
CA ALA A 262 5.87 -9.12 20.44
C ALA A 262 5.07 -10.28 21.08
N ASN A 263 3.95 -10.66 20.46
CA ASN A 263 3.07 -11.74 20.90
C ASN A 263 3.31 -13.05 20.14
N GLN A 264 4.55 -13.33 19.73
CA GLN A 264 4.86 -14.46 18.85
C GLN A 264 4.43 -15.84 19.39
N SER A 265 4.31 -16.01 20.72
CA SER A 265 3.82 -17.24 21.35
C SER A 265 2.33 -17.50 21.14
N GLN A 266 1.56 -16.50 20.74
CA GLN A 266 0.12 -16.58 20.46
C GLN A 266 -0.19 -16.60 18.96
N LEU A 267 0.83 -16.68 18.10
CA LEU A 267 0.61 -16.73 16.67
C LEU A 267 -0.10 -18.02 16.27
N PRO A 268 -1.03 -17.96 15.30
CA PRO A 268 -1.61 -19.16 14.70
C PRO A 268 -0.52 -20.06 14.12
N ALA A 269 -0.76 -21.37 14.06
CA ALA A 269 0.24 -22.35 13.59
C ALA A 269 0.75 -22.09 12.16
N TYR A 270 -0.04 -21.41 11.32
CA TYR A 270 0.35 -21.02 9.96
C TYR A 270 1.17 -19.72 9.92
N MET A 271 1.39 -19.05 11.05
CA MET A 271 2.24 -17.87 11.15
C MET A 271 3.46 -18.16 12.03
N ARG A 272 4.61 -17.59 11.67
CA ARG A 272 5.84 -17.72 12.43
C ARG A 272 6.73 -16.51 12.25
N VAL A 273 7.69 -16.37 13.16
CA VAL A 273 8.66 -15.27 13.14
C VAL A 273 10.03 -15.82 12.76
N GLU A 274 10.73 -15.13 11.85
CA GLU A 274 12.10 -15.44 11.46
C GLU A 274 13.02 -14.23 11.64
N LYS A 275 14.32 -14.46 11.81
CA LYS A 275 15.31 -13.38 11.75
C LYS A 275 15.30 -12.75 10.35
N ASP A 276 15.20 -11.42 10.29
CA ASP A 276 15.30 -10.68 9.03
C ASP A 276 16.72 -10.13 8.87
N SER A 277 17.48 -10.70 7.94
CA SER A 277 18.88 -10.31 7.71
C SER A 277 19.01 -8.80 7.43
N GLY A 278 19.90 -8.15 8.18
CA GLY A 278 20.14 -6.71 8.04
C GLY A 278 19.04 -5.82 8.61
N SER A 279 18.13 -6.35 9.43
CA SER A 279 17.09 -5.61 10.15
C SER A 279 17.22 -5.82 11.67
N PRO A 280 16.95 -4.81 12.50
CA PRO A 280 16.82 -5.01 13.95
C PRO A 280 15.50 -5.70 14.31
N TYR A 281 14.56 -5.84 13.36
CA TYR A 281 13.30 -6.53 13.58
C TYR A 281 13.32 -7.93 12.96
N ALA A 282 12.51 -8.80 13.53
CA ALA A 282 12.17 -10.05 12.89
C ALA A 282 11.20 -9.85 11.71
N LYS A 283 11.13 -10.85 10.83
CA LYS A 283 10.17 -10.96 9.73
C LYS A 283 9.01 -11.82 10.17
N LEU A 284 7.78 -11.35 9.93
CA LEU A 284 6.59 -12.16 10.10
C LEU A 284 6.36 -12.98 8.82
N ILE A 285 6.10 -14.28 8.96
CA ILE A 285 5.84 -15.20 7.87
C ILE A 285 4.47 -15.83 8.05
N TRP A 286 3.66 -15.82 6.99
CA TRP A 286 2.41 -16.56 6.89
C TRP A 286 2.55 -17.65 5.83
N ASP A 287 2.42 -18.91 6.22
CA ASP A 287 2.30 -20.04 5.30
C ASP A 287 0.87 -20.15 4.77
N ALA A 288 0.63 -19.57 3.59
CA ALA A 288 -0.67 -19.59 2.94
C ALA A 288 -0.80 -20.68 1.86
N ARG A 289 0.20 -21.57 1.74
CA ARG A 289 0.24 -22.60 0.68
C ARG A 289 -0.94 -23.56 0.71
N GLY A 290 -1.49 -23.81 1.90
CA GLY A 290 -2.66 -24.66 2.12
C GLY A 290 -4.01 -24.00 1.84
N TYR A 291 -4.05 -22.69 1.57
CA TYR A 291 -5.29 -21.98 1.26
C TYR A 291 -5.66 -22.20 -0.22
N PRO A 292 -6.96 -22.36 -0.54
CA PRO A 292 -7.40 -22.49 -1.92
C PRO A 292 -7.11 -21.20 -2.70
N THR A 293 -6.80 -21.33 -3.99
CA THR A 293 -6.63 -20.18 -4.88
C THR A 293 -8.00 -19.75 -5.40
N PRO A 294 -8.44 -18.50 -5.19
CA PRO A 294 -9.71 -18.05 -5.75
C PRO A 294 -9.70 -18.11 -7.28
N GLU A 295 -10.81 -18.59 -7.86
CA GLU A 295 -11.00 -18.63 -9.32
C GLU A 295 -11.79 -17.41 -9.83
N SER A 296 -12.39 -16.64 -8.92
CA SER A 296 -13.17 -15.44 -9.23
C SER A 296 -12.33 -14.40 -9.99
N TYR A 297 -13.01 -13.60 -10.82
CA TYR A 297 -12.37 -12.46 -11.47
C TYR A 297 -11.90 -11.43 -10.43
N PHE A 298 -10.80 -10.75 -10.73
CA PHE A 298 -10.13 -9.84 -9.79
C PHE A 298 -10.91 -8.56 -9.52
N PHE A 299 -11.44 -7.96 -10.59
CA PHE A 299 -12.15 -6.69 -10.52
C PHE A 299 -13.64 -6.92 -10.32
N GLN A 300 -14.28 -5.99 -9.62
CA GLN A 300 -15.71 -6.09 -9.31
C GLN A 300 -16.59 -5.89 -10.56
N TYR A 301 -16.06 -5.25 -11.60
CA TYR A 301 -16.82 -4.86 -12.79
C TYR A 301 -16.49 -5.72 -14.01
N ARG A 302 -17.50 -5.88 -14.88
CA ARG A 302 -17.29 -6.41 -16.24
C ARG A 302 -16.32 -5.51 -17.00
N ARG A 303 -15.56 -6.10 -17.93
CA ARG A 303 -14.47 -5.42 -18.65
C ARG A 303 -14.85 -4.06 -19.24
N ALA A 304 -15.99 -3.97 -19.94
CA ALA A 304 -16.45 -2.72 -20.55
C ALA A 304 -16.76 -1.60 -19.53
N VAL A 305 -17.26 -1.95 -18.35
CA VAL A 305 -17.51 -0.98 -17.27
C VAL A 305 -16.18 -0.57 -16.64
N LEU A 306 -15.31 -1.54 -16.37
CA LEU A 306 -13.97 -1.29 -15.84
C LEU A 306 -13.16 -0.33 -16.72
N ASP A 307 -13.12 -0.56 -18.04
CA ASP A 307 -12.37 0.29 -18.97
C ASP A 307 -12.92 1.74 -18.99
N LYS A 308 -14.24 1.91 -18.86
CA LYS A 308 -14.86 3.25 -18.73
C LYS A 308 -14.51 3.91 -17.40
N THR A 309 -14.59 3.17 -16.30
CA THR A 309 -14.24 3.66 -14.96
C THR A 309 -12.78 4.11 -14.92
N VAL A 310 -11.85 3.28 -15.40
CA VAL A 310 -10.43 3.60 -15.53
C VAL A 310 -10.23 4.85 -16.40
N SER A 311 -10.85 4.91 -17.57
CA SER A 311 -10.77 6.05 -18.48
C SER A 311 -11.27 7.34 -17.83
N TYR A 312 -12.36 7.27 -17.06
CA TYR A 312 -12.90 8.39 -16.31
C TYR A 312 -11.89 8.87 -15.26
N HIS A 313 -11.36 7.96 -14.42
CA HIS A 313 -10.39 8.34 -13.38
C HIS A 313 -9.08 8.87 -13.98
N LEU A 314 -8.64 8.34 -15.13
CA LEU A 314 -7.52 8.92 -15.88
C LEU A 314 -7.85 10.34 -16.31
N LYS A 315 -8.94 10.57 -17.04
CA LYS A 315 -9.30 11.92 -17.53
C LYS A 315 -9.50 12.95 -16.41
N ASN A 316 -9.99 12.51 -15.25
CA ASN A 316 -10.36 13.35 -14.13
C ASN A 316 -9.35 13.35 -12.97
N ARG A 317 -8.14 12.80 -13.16
CA ARG A 317 -7.08 12.94 -12.16
C ARG A 317 -6.67 14.41 -12.05
N GLU A 318 -6.27 14.83 -10.86
CA GLU A 318 -5.76 16.18 -10.52
C GLU A 318 -6.80 17.31 -10.49
N ARG A 319 -8.05 17.07 -10.89
CA ARG A 319 -9.13 18.06 -10.68
C ARG A 319 -9.72 17.96 -9.28
N LEU A 320 -10.32 19.07 -8.84
CA LEU A 320 -11.19 19.07 -7.67
C LEU A 320 -12.43 18.22 -7.93
N LEU A 321 -12.92 17.61 -6.87
CA LEU A 321 -14.17 16.86 -6.88
C LEU A 321 -15.36 17.82 -6.99
N THR A 322 -16.45 17.38 -7.61
CA THR A 322 -17.74 18.09 -7.54
C THR A 322 -18.33 17.98 -6.13
N GLN A 323 -19.33 18.80 -5.80
CA GLN A 323 -20.02 18.67 -4.51
C GLN A 323 -20.62 17.26 -4.33
N GLU A 324 -21.25 16.74 -5.38
CA GLU A 324 -21.78 15.38 -5.42
C GLU A 324 -20.67 14.36 -5.16
N GLU A 325 -19.53 14.44 -5.86
CA GLU A 325 -18.42 13.52 -5.68
C GLU A 325 -17.74 13.58 -4.31
N VAL A 326 -17.86 14.69 -3.59
CA VAL A 326 -17.42 14.81 -2.19
C VAL A 326 -18.41 14.10 -1.27
N LEU A 327 -19.70 14.41 -1.40
CA LEU A 327 -20.76 13.88 -0.52
C LEU A 327 -21.07 12.41 -0.77
N ASP A 328 -20.84 11.94 -1.99
CA ASP A 328 -21.23 10.63 -2.42
C ASP A 328 -20.20 9.56 -2.01
N HIS A 329 -20.70 8.58 -1.26
CA HIS A 329 -20.02 7.34 -0.91
C HIS A 329 -20.16 6.27 -1.99
N SER A 330 -20.95 6.51 -3.05
CA SER A 330 -21.32 5.53 -4.06
C SER A 330 -20.22 5.33 -5.12
N SER A 331 -19.09 4.79 -4.66
CA SER A 331 -18.34 3.86 -5.51
C SER A 331 -19.12 2.56 -5.78
N ARG A 332 -20.35 2.40 -5.23
CA ARG A 332 -21.24 1.25 -5.47
C ARG A 332 -22.29 1.47 -6.56
N GLU A 333 -22.84 2.67 -6.75
CA GLU A 333 -24.00 2.85 -7.66
C GLU A 333 -23.84 3.98 -8.70
N CYS A 334 -23.30 5.17 -8.38
CA CYS A 334 -23.39 6.32 -9.31
C CYS A 334 -22.14 6.63 -10.14
N ARG A 335 -20.99 5.96 -9.91
CA ARG A 335 -19.80 6.15 -10.77
C ARG A 335 -19.69 5.21 -11.96
N ASN A 336 -20.52 4.17 -12.00
CA ASN A 336 -20.47 3.16 -13.04
C ASN A 336 -21.33 3.59 -14.22
N PHE A 337 -20.67 3.86 -15.35
CA PHE A 337 -21.23 4.14 -16.68
C PHE A 337 -22.04 2.98 -17.29
N SER A 338 -22.88 2.34 -16.50
CA SER A 338 -23.83 1.29 -16.87
C SER A 338 -25.05 1.42 -15.95
N VAL A 339 -26.04 2.17 -16.43
CA VAL A 339 -27.42 2.24 -15.92
C VAL A 339 -27.61 3.07 -14.64
N CYS A 340 -27.87 4.37 -14.82
CA CYS A 340 -28.80 5.06 -13.92
C CYS A 340 -30.21 4.72 -14.41
N ARG A 341 -31.08 4.23 -13.53
CA ARG A 341 -32.53 4.33 -13.72
C ARG A 341 -33.03 5.53 -12.96
#